data_AF-A0A1G0R6Z1-F1
#
_entry.id   AF-A0A1G0R6Z1-F1
#
_cell.length_a   1.000
_cell.length_b   1.000
_cell.length_c   1.000
_cell.angle_alpha   90.00
_cell.angle_beta   90.00
_cell.angle_gamma   90.00
#
_symmetry.space_group_name_H-M   'P 1'
#
loop_
_entity.id
_entity.type
_entity.pdbx_description
1 polymer ?
#
loop_
_entity_poly.entity_id
_entity_poly.type
_entity_poly.pdbx_seq_one_letter_code
_entity_poly.pdbx_strand_id
1 'polypeptide(L)'
;MDIPDTALFKIESYSEADGIKYYSSPLMDPKISAWGEITPNMIQFHISNNSPYAIKSSHGMDQYSIETNEGKVYILDKGKFFGYPMKGSIQPNASATLWLELPTDFHETIGMTKPDGDAENYTFDFWKGMNKTNIAKDNIKLITIKLGGETTIILKPVP
;
A
#
# COMPACT_ATOMS: atom_id res chain seq x y z
N MET A 1 -6.31 -12.90 12.63
CA MET A 1 -7.06 -12.32 13.75
C MET A 1 -7.33 -10.90 13.32
N ASP A 2 -8.55 -10.61 12.85
CA ASP A 2 -8.93 -9.26 12.45
C ASP A 2 -8.67 -8.34 13.65
N ILE A 3 -7.91 -7.27 13.44
CA ILE A 3 -7.68 -6.27 14.50
C ILE A 3 -9.08 -5.70 14.79
N PRO A 4 -9.67 -5.95 15.98
CA PRO A 4 -11.09 -5.67 16.24
C PRO A 4 -11.51 -4.21 16.04
N ASP A 5 -10.54 -3.30 15.92
CA ASP A 5 -10.72 -1.85 15.92
C ASP A 5 -10.82 -1.22 14.52
N THR A 6 -10.44 -1.94 13.46
CA THR A 6 -10.56 -1.42 12.07
C THR A 6 -12.00 -1.31 11.60
N ALA A 7 -12.91 -2.04 12.25
CA ALA A 7 -14.35 -1.96 12.04
C ALA A 7 -14.95 -0.67 12.62
N LEU A 8 -14.34 -0.11 13.68
CA LEU A 8 -14.80 1.12 14.34
C LEU A 8 -14.36 2.37 13.57
N PHE A 9 -13.19 2.34 12.93
CA PHE A 9 -12.81 3.39 12.00
C PHE A 9 -13.71 3.38 10.76
N LYS A 10 -14.51 4.43 10.54
CA LYS A 10 -15.39 4.54 9.37
C LYS A 10 -15.37 5.98 8.84
N ILE A 11 -15.11 6.13 7.55
CA ILE A 11 -15.29 7.40 6.85
C ILE A 11 -16.80 7.64 6.72
N GLU A 12 -17.27 8.75 7.28
CA GLU A 12 -18.67 9.17 7.25
C GLU A 12 -18.98 9.96 5.99
N SER A 13 -18.12 10.92 5.65
CA SER A 13 -18.28 11.76 4.46
C SER A 13 -16.96 12.39 4.04
N TYR A 14 -16.86 12.78 2.77
CA TYR A 14 -15.79 13.62 2.25
C TYR A 14 -16.35 14.67 1.30
N SER A 15 -15.82 15.88 1.37
CA SER A 15 -15.95 16.89 0.33
C SER A 15 -14.63 17.64 0.21
N GLU A 16 -14.35 18.24 -0.95
CA GLU A 16 -13.16 19.08 -1.12
C GLU A 16 -13.18 20.30 -0.19
N ALA A 17 -14.38 20.82 0.13
CA ALA A 17 -14.55 22.00 0.97
C ALA A 17 -14.41 21.69 2.47
N ASP A 18 -14.91 20.54 2.92
CA ASP A 18 -15.05 20.19 4.35
C ASP A 18 -14.03 19.14 4.82
N GLY A 19 -13.30 18.50 3.90
CA GLY A 19 -12.38 17.42 4.19
C GLY A 19 -13.07 16.12 4.60
N ILE A 20 -12.33 15.23 5.28
CA ILE A 20 -12.81 13.90 5.69
C ILE A 20 -13.45 14.00 7.08
N LYS A 21 -14.69 13.53 7.21
CA LYS A 21 -15.34 13.24 8.49
C LYS A 21 -15.31 11.75 8.74
N TYR A 22 -14.94 11.33 9.95
CA TYR A 22 -14.80 9.92 10.29
C TYR A 22 -15.08 9.66 11.76
N TYR A 23 -15.49 8.43 12.06
CA TYR A 23 -15.54 7.89 13.42
C TYR A 23 -14.14 7.39 13.78
N SER A 24 -13.53 7.96 14.81
CA SER A 24 -12.21 7.53 15.30
C SER A 24 -12.32 6.26 16.15
N SER A 25 -11.27 5.44 16.13
CA SER A 25 -11.12 4.35 17.11
C SER A 25 -10.17 4.74 18.24
N PRO A 26 -10.24 4.10 19.43
CA PRO A 26 -9.33 4.41 20.55
C PRO A 26 -7.84 4.15 20.26
N LEU A 27 -7.52 3.32 19.28
CA LEU A 27 -6.14 3.05 18.85
C LEU A 27 -5.59 4.08 17.85
N MET A 28 -6.42 5.01 17.36
CA MET A 28 -5.97 6.06 16.44
C MET A 28 -5.30 7.20 17.21
N ASP A 29 -4.07 7.55 16.82
CA ASP A 29 -3.43 8.79 17.27
C ASP A 29 -3.82 9.94 16.31
N PRO A 30 -4.63 10.92 16.75
CA PRO A 30 -5.04 12.04 15.89
C PRO A 30 -3.88 12.96 15.49
N LYS A 31 -2.71 12.83 16.12
CA LYS A 31 -1.50 13.60 15.78
C LYS A 31 -0.72 12.98 14.62
N ILE A 32 -1.03 11.75 14.23
CA ILE A 32 -0.45 11.10 13.07
C ILE A 32 -1.53 11.03 11.99
N SER A 33 -1.30 11.70 10.87
CA SER A 33 -2.22 11.67 9.74
C SER A 33 -1.54 11.12 8.50
N ALA A 34 -2.30 10.41 7.68
CA ALA A 34 -1.82 9.90 6.42
C ALA A 34 -2.92 9.86 5.38
N TRP A 35 -2.54 10.04 4.12
CA TRP A 35 -3.40 9.89 2.96
C TRP A 35 -2.58 9.37 1.78
N GLY A 36 -3.26 8.85 0.77
CA GLY A 36 -2.58 8.37 -0.42
C GLY A 36 -3.34 8.64 -1.70
N GLU A 37 -2.58 8.83 -2.76
CA GLU A 37 -3.06 8.99 -4.13
C GLU A 37 -2.66 7.78 -4.96
N ILE A 38 -3.63 7.20 -5.65
CA ILE A 38 -3.42 6.07 -6.54
C ILE A 38 -3.41 6.60 -7.96
N THR A 39 -2.29 6.40 -8.65
CA THR A 39 -2.16 6.63 -10.09
C THR A 39 -2.09 5.26 -10.80
N PRO A 40 -2.14 5.18 -12.14
CA PRO A 40 -2.15 3.90 -12.85
C PRO A 40 -0.97 2.96 -12.54
N ASN A 41 0.16 3.48 -12.07
CA ASN A 41 1.39 2.69 -11.90
C ASN A 41 1.96 2.72 -10.47
N MET A 42 1.51 3.68 -9.66
CA MET A 42 2.11 3.94 -8.36
C MET A 42 1.07 4.42 -7.37
N ILE A 43 1.32 4.11 -6.11
CA ILE A 43 0.65 4.72 -4.98
C ILE A 43 1.63 5.64 -4.29
N GLN A 44 1.20 6.89 -4.11
CA GLN A 44 1.91 7.87 -3.32
C GLN A 44 1.27 7.95 -1.93
N PHE A 45 2.04 7.80 -0.87
CA PHE A 45 1.59 7.99 0.51
C PHE A 45 2.23 9.22 1.12
N HIS A 46 1.41 10.05 1.74
CA HIS A 46 1.84 11.15 2.59
C HIS A 46 1.58 10.80 4.04
N ILE A 47 2.59 10.92 4.88
CA ILE A 47 2.52 10.63 6.31
C ILE A 47 3.04 11.85 7.07
N SER A 48 2.22 12.42 7.94
CA SER A 48 2.55 13.55 8.80
C SER A 48 2.58 13.10 10.25
N ASN A 49 3.66 13.43 10.95
CA ASN A 49 3.84 13.13 12.35
C ASN A 49 3.84 14.43 13.17
N ASN A 50 2.70 14.79 13.75
CA ASN A 50 2.59 15.90 14.71
C ASN A 50 2.63 15.42 16.17
N SER A 51 2.96 14.13 16.39
CA SER A 51 3.13 13.57 17.72
C SER A 51 4.50 14.01 18.29
N PRO A 52 4.68 13.94 19.62
CA PRO A 52 5.98 14.24 20.24
C PRO A 52 7.03 13.14 20.03
N TYR A 53 6.66 12.00 19.41
CA TYR A 53 7.53 10.83 19.25
C TYR A 53 7.90 10.62 17.79
N ALA A 54 9.10 10.11 17.52
CA ALA A 54 9.50 9.74 16.16
C ALA A 54 8.86 8.42 15.73
N ILE A 55 8.42 8.34 14.47
CA ILE A 55 7.92 7.10 13.87
C ILE A 55 9.09 6.42 13.17
N LYS A 56 9.48 5.21 13.60
CA LYS A 56 10.51 4.44 12.91
C LYS A 56 10.04 4.09 11.50
N SER A 57 10.89 4.28 10.50
CA SER A 57 10.59 3.97 9.11
C SER A 57 11.88 3.69 8.35
N SER A 58 11.97 2.52 7.72
CA SER A 58 13.08 2.18 6.83
C SER A 58 12.64 1.25 5.71
N HIS A 59 13.33 1.32 4.57
CA HIS A 59 13.02 0.48 3.42
C HIS A 59 13.07 -1.01 3.76
N GLY A 60 13.97 -1.46 4.64
CA GLY A 60 14.05 -2.86 5.05
C GLY A 60 12.92 -3.31 5.97
N MET A 61 12.43 -2.44 6.87
CA MET A 61 11.48 -2.83 7.93
C MET A 61 10.03 -2.55 7.57
N ASP A 62 9.78 -1.58 6.70
CA ASP A 62 8.41 -1.12 6.42
C ASP A 62 7.69 -2.11 5.52
N GLN A 63 6.39 -2.31 5.72
CA GLN A 63 5.57 -3.22 4.91
C GLN A 63 4.27 -2.52 4.49
N TYR A 64 3.82 -2.82 3.28
CA TYR A 64 2.65 -2.19 2.69
C TYR A 64 1.79 -3.25 2.03
N SER A 65 0.50 -3.24 2.32
CA SER A 65 -0.44 -4.19 1.72
C SER A 65 -1.77 -3.55 1.35
N ILE A 66 -2.39 -4.06 0.29
CA ILE A 66 -3.75 -3.74 -0.13
C ILE A 66 -4.63 -4.94 0.16
N GLU A 67 -5.74 -4.71 0.87
CA GLU A 67 -6.82 -5.68 0.99
C GLU A 67 -7.96 -5.27 0.05
N THR A 68 -8.45 -6.21 -0.76
CA THR A 68 -9.58 -5.97 -1.67
C THR A 68 -10.92 -6.28 -1.00
N ASN A 69 -12.03 -5.82 -1.60
CA ASN A 69 -13.37 -6.16 -1.14
C ASN A 69 -13.67 -7.67 -1.19
N GLU A 70 -12.94 -8.41 -2.04
CA GLU A 70 -12.98 -9.88 -2.15
C GLU A 70 -12.13 -10.60 -1.07
N GLY A 71 -11.42 -9.85 -0.23
CA GLY A 71 -10.55 -10.39 0.83
C GLY A 71 -9.17 -10.85 0.34
N LYS A 72 -8.77 -10.53 -0.89
CA LYS A 72 -7.40 -10.79 -1.37
C LYS A 72 -6.45 -9.74 -0.80
N VAL A 73 -5.25 -10.18 -0.40
CA VAL A 73 -4.21 -9.30 0.12
C VAL A 73 -3.02 -9.28 -0.83
N TYR A 74 -2.65 -8.09 -1.29
CA TYR A 74 -1.49 -7.85 -2.15
C TYR A 74 -0.42 -7.13 -1.36
N ILE A 75 0.81 -7.64 -1.34
CA ILE A 75 1.96 -6.92 -0.79
C ILE A 75 2.51 -5.99 -1.87
N LEU A 76 2.69 -4.71 -1.54
CA LEU A 76 3.22 -3.73 -2.48
C LEU A 76 4.75 -3.80 -2.53
N ASP A 77 5.30 -3.62 -3.73
CA ASP A 77 6.73 -3.42 -3.88
C ASP A 77 7.09 -2.01 -3.37
N LYS A 78 8.12 -1.96 -2.52
CA LYS A 78 8.64 -0.73 -1.95
C LYS A 78 9.34 0.13 -3.02
N GLY A 79 9.58 -0.43 -4.19
CA GLY A 79 10.31 0.21 -5.28
C GLY A 79 11.73 0.60 -4.85
N LYS A 80 12.23 1.67 -5.46
CA LYS A 80 13.55 2.21 -5.13
C LYS A 80 13.53 2.87 -3.75
N PHE A 81 14.68 2.88 -3.07
CA PHE A 81 14.89 3.52 -1.77
C PHE A 81 14.54 5.03 -1.71
N PHE A 82 14.31 5.66 -2.86
CA PHE A 82 14.00 7.09 -2.98
C PHE A 82 12.69 7.44 -2.25
N GLY A 83 12.73 8.42 -1.35
CA GLY A 83 11.57 8.88 -0.57
C GLY A 83 11.56 8.41 0.89
N TYR A 84 12.37 7.41 1.26
CA TYR A 84 12.48 7.00 2.67
C TYR A 84 13.25 8.04 3.51
N PRO A 85 12.91 8.20 4.81
CA PRO A 85 13.61 9.12 5.69
C PRO A 85 15.08 8.69 5.88
N MET A 86 16.03 9.60 5.60
CA MET A 86 17.48 9.30 5.74
C MET A 86 17.87 8.88 7.16
N LYS A 87 17.16 9.37 8.19
CA LYS A 87 17.40 9.06 9.60
C LYS A 87 16.70 7.77 10.08
N GLY A 88 16.11 6.98 9.18
CA GLY A 88 15.36 5.78 9.54
C GLY A 88 14.10 6.07 10.37
N SER A 89 13.59 7.31 10.32
CA SER A 89 12.44 7.74 11.10
C SER A 89 11.83 9.04 10.58
N ILE A 90 10.51 9.17 10.74
CA ILE A 90 9.76 10.41 10.55
C ILE A 90 9.75 11.14 11.90
N GLN A 91 10.48 12.25 11.96
CA GLN A 91 10.67 13.03 13.19
C GLN A 91 9.38 13.73 13.64
N PRO A 92 9.29 14.16 14.91
CA PRO A 92 8.21 15.05 15.37
C PRO A 92 8.10 16.31 14.51
N ASN A 93 6.86 16.69 14.17
CA ASN A 93 6.50 17.79 13.28
C ASN A 93 7.11 17.68 11.86
N ALA A 94 7.37 16.46 11.40
CA ALA A 94 7.88 16.20 10.05
C ALA A 94 6.89 15.35 9.24
N SER A 95 7.08 15.36 7.92
CA SER A 95 6.33 14.53 6.99
C SER A 95 7.24 13.74 6.08
N ALA A 96 6.78 12.57 5.63
CA ALA A 96 7.43 11.77 4.61
C ALA A 96 6.46 11.52 3.44
N THR A 97 7.00 11.46 2.24
CA THR A 97 6.26 11.06 1.02
C THR A 97 6.92 9.82 0.46
N LEU A 98 6.14 8.75 0.34
CA LEU A 98 6.60 7.44 -0.10
C LEU A 98 5.93 7.09 -1.42
N TRP A 99 6.72 6.58 -2.36
CA TRP A 99 6.27 6.21 -3.69
C TRP A 99 6.41 4.70 -3.85
N LEU A 100 5.30 4.01 -3.97
CA LEU A 100 5.28 2.57 -4.14
C LEU A 100 4.78 2.21 -5.53
N GLU A 101 5.37 1.17 -6.10
CA GLU A 101 4.90 0.62 -7.37
C GLU A 101 3.72 -0.31 -7.08
N LEU A 102 2.64 -0.15 -7.85
CA LEU A 102 1.54 -1.11 -7.80
C LEU A 102 2.04 -2.47 -8.29
N PRO A 103 1.62 -3.58 -7.67
CA PRO A 103 1.96 -4.90 -8.14
C PRO A 103 1.44 -5.04 -9.57
N THR A 104 2.35 -5.31 -10.50
CA THR A 104 2.00 -5.77 -11.84
C THR A 104 1.66 -7.25 -11.71
N ASP A 105 0.45 -7.68 -12.10
CA ASP A 105 0.23 -9.10 -12.36
C ASP A 105 1.19 -9.54 -13.46
N PHE A 106 2.25 -10.23 -13.06
CA PHE A 106 2.95 -11.11 -13.96
C PHE A 106 2.02 -12.32 -14.12
N HIS A 107 1.12 -12.28 -15.10
CA HIS A 107 0.26 -13.42 -15.38
C HIS A 107 1.13 -14.67 -15.58
N GLU A 108 0.87 -15.64 -14.70
CA GLU A 108 1.10 -17.09 -14.77
C GLU A 108 2.15 -17.55 -15.79
N THR A 109 3.31 -17.98 -15.27
CA THR A 109 4.17 -18.94 -15.95
C THR A 109 3.37 -20.23 -16.21
N ILE A 110 2.79 -20.36 -17.40
CA ILE A 110 2.50 -21.70 -17.96
C ILE A 110 3.82 -22.25 -18.49
N GLY A 111 4.32 -23.31 -17.84
CA GLY A 111 5.49 -24.03 -18.34
C GLY A 111 6.27 -24.82 -17.30
N MET A 112 5.63 -25.71 -16.54
CA MET A 112 6.33 -26.93 -16.13
C MET A 112 6.08 -27.98 -17.20
N THR A 113 6.88 -27.95 -18.26
CA THR A 113 7.18 -29.18 -19.01
C THR A 113 7.95 -30.08 -18.06
N LYS A 114 7.50 -31.33 -17.91
CA LYS A 114 8.21 -32.36 -17.15
C LYS A 114 9.65 -32.48 -17.66
N PRO A 115 10.62 -32.90 -16.83
CA PRO A 115 12.02 -33.03 -17.23
C PRO A 115 12.31 -34.05 -18.33
N ASP A 116 11.33 -34.82 -18.81
CA ASP A 116 11.52 -35.85 -19.84
C ASP A 116 10.32 -35.88 -20.79
N GLY A 117 10.49 -35.25 -21.96
CA GLY A 117 9.52 -35.29 -23.05
C GLY A 117 10.02 -34.43 -24.21
N ASP A 118 10.55 -35.11 -25.23
CA ASP A 118 11.12 -34.51 -26.43
C ASP A 118 10.22 -33.49 -27.13
N ALA A 119 10.90 -32.48 -27.69
CA ALA A 119 10.49 -31.64 -28.81
C ALA A 119 9.30 -30.69 -28.57
N GLU A 120 9.61 -29.39 -28.45
CA GLU A 120 9.08 -28.37 -29.36
C GLU A 120 9.78 -27.02 -29.11
N ASN A 121 10.41 -26.48 -30.16
CA ASN A 121 10.98 -25.12 -30.17
C ASN A 121 9.82 -24.11 -30.18
N TYR A 122 9.61 -23.40 -29.07
CA TYR A 122 8.76 -22.21 -29.08
C TYR A 122 9.63 -20.96 -29.22
N THR A 123 9.98 -20.63 -30.46
CA THR A 123 10.25 -19.25 -30.84
C THR A 123 8.93 -18.49 -30.76
N PHE A 124 8.76 -17.69 -29.71
CA PHE A 124 7.77 -16.62 -29.71
C PHE A 124 8.43 -15.36 -29.19
N ASP A 125 8.91 -14.54 -30.12
CA ASP A 125 9.04 -13.11 -29.91
C ASP A 125 7.64 -12.59 -29.55
N PHE A 126 7.42 -12.32 -28.26
CA PHE A 126 6.17 -11.74 -27.80
C PHE A 126 6.48 -10.51 -26.96
N TRP A 127 6.36 -9.35 -27.59
CA TRP A 127 6.09 -8.10 -26.88
C TRP A 127 4.75 -8.25 -26.15
N LYS A 128 4.79 -8.59 -24.85
CA LYS A 128 3.61 -8.56 -23.97
C LYS A 128 3.71 -7.31 -23.11
N GLY A 129 2.91 -6.32 -23.45
CA GLY A 129 2.70 -5.14 -22.61
C GLY A 129 2.34 -5.56 -21.19
N MET A 130 2.85 -4.82 -20.22
CA MET A 130 2.58 -5.01 -18.79
C MET A 130 1.06 -5.06 -18.56
N ASN A 131 0.53 -6.22 -18.20
CA ASN A 131 -0.82 -6.32 -17.67
C ASN A 131 -0.75 -5.85 -16.22
N LYS A 132 -0.71 -4.53 -16.03
CA LYS A 132 -0.94 -3.94 -14.71
C LYS A 132 -2.33 -4.38 -14.34
N THR A 133 -2.47 -5.22 -13.32
CA THR A 133 -3.75 -5.36 -12.64
C THR A 133 -4.16 -3.95 -12.32
N ASN A 134 -5.17 -3.45 -13.02
CA ASN A 134 -5.87 -2.28 -12.59
C ASN A 134 -6.51 -2.70 -11.28
N ILE A 135 -5.78 -2.60 -10.15
CA ILE A 135 -6.40 -2.54 -8.84
C ILE A 135 -7.26 -1.28 -8.93
N ALA A 136 -8.49 -1.47 -9.39
CA ALA A 136 -9.47 -0.41 -9.46
C ALA A 136 -9.61 0.11 -8.03
N LYS A 137 -9.47 1.43 -7.86
CA LYS A 137 -9.61 2.09 -6.56
C LYS A 137 -10.87 1.63 -5.83
N ASP A 138 -11.94 1.37 -6.60
CA ASP A 138 -13.25 0.90 -6.14
C ASP A 138 -13.24 -0.53 -5.56
N ASN A 139 -12.25 -1.36 -5.89
CA ASN A 139 -12.09 -2.71 -5.35
C ASN A 139 -11.16 -2.77 -4.13
N ILE A 140 -10.59 -1.64 -3.70
CA ILE A 140 -9.76 -1.58 -2.50
C ILE A 140 -10.66 -1.43 -1.28
N LYS A 141 -10.52 -2.32 -0.31
CA LYS A 141 -11.21 -2.23 0.99
C LYS A 141 -10.41 -1.37 1.96
N LEU A 142 -9.10 -1.61 2.07
CA LEU A 142 -8.17 -0.84 2.87
C LEU A 142 -6.72 -1.03 2.40
N ILE A 143 -5.85 -0.11 2.80
CA ILE A 143 -4.40 -0.21 2.68
C ILE A 143 -3.81 -0.20 4.08
N THR A 144 -2.93 -1.15 4.37
CA THR A 144 -2.17 -1.20 5.63
C THR A 144 -0.73 -0.81 5.37
N ILE A 145 -0.23 0.14 6.17
CA ILE A 145 1.15 0.62 6.16
C ILE A 145 1.75 0.31 7.53
N LYS A 146 2.73 -0.57 7.59
CA LYS A 146 3.44 -0.93 8.82
C LYS A 146 4.85 -0.34 8.79
N LEU A 147 5.09 0.71 9.57
CA LEU A 147 6.36 1.42 9.66
C LEU A 147 7.20 0.89 10.82
N GLY A 148 8.46 0.55 10.54
CA GLY A 148 9.44 0.09 11.53
C GLY A 148 9.02 -1.16 12.30
N GLY A 149 8.02 -1.90 11.81
CA GLY A 149 7.41 -3.03 12.50
C GLY A 149 6.49 -2.68 13.67
N GLU A 150 6.39 -1.41 14.05
CA GLU A 150 5.76 -0.95 15.31
C GLU A 150 4.52 -0.10 15.07
N THR A 151 4.56 0.82 14.10
CA THR A 151 3.45 1.75 13.82
C THR A 151 2.62 1.24 12.66
N THR A 152 1.32 1.08 12.87
CA THR A 152 0.38 0.67 11.81
C THR A 152 -0.51 1.84 11.45
N ILE A 153 -0.52 2.21 10.18
CA ILE A 153 -1.41 3.19 9.58
C ILE A 153 -2.37 2.45 8.65
N ILE A 154 -3.65 2.79 8.73
CA ILE A 154 -4.71 2.18 7.92
C ILE A 154 -5.36 3.28 7.11
N LEU A 155 -5.36 3.11 5.79
CA LEU A 155 -6.04 4.01 4.86
C LEU A 155 -7.27 3.29 4.32
N LYS A 156 -8.40 4.00 4.30
CA LYS A 156 -9.63 3.53 3.65
C LYS A 156 -9.93 4.39 2.43
N PRO A 157 -10.54 3.81 1.38
CA PRO A 157 -10.97 4.58 0.22
C PRO A 157 -11.97 5.65 0.67
N VAL A 158 -11.80 6.83 0.11
CA VAL A 158 -12.74 7.93 0.25
C VAL A 158 -13.81 7.79 -0.84
N PRO A 159 -15.10 7.91 -0.51
CA PRO A 159 -16.21 7.84 -1.48
C PRO A 159 -16.22 9.03 -2.45
#